data_AF-A0A9P0PYR0-F1
#
_entry.id   AF-A0A9P0PYR0-F1
#
_cell.length_a   1.000
_cell.length_b   1.000
_cell.length_c   1.000
_cell.angle_alpha   90.00
_cell.angle_beta   90.00
_cell.angle_gamma   90.00
#
_symmetry.space_group_name_H-M   'P 1'
#
loop_
_entity.id
_entity.type
_entity.pdbx_description
1 polymer ?
#
loop_
_entity_poly.entity_id
_entity_poly.type
_entity_poly.pdbx_seq_one_letter_code
_entity_poly.pdbx_strand_id
1 'polypeptide(L)' 'MKQNIGRGEFSQFPNLSQTSCQEDDVSTHVQHLNALYSDFESRFKDILTMVIPP' A
#
# COMPACT_ATOMS: atom_id res chain seq x y z
N MET A 1 -22.17 21.23 -6.03
CA MET A 1 -21.52 19.92 -5.83
C MET A 1 -20.06 20.17 -5.51
N LYS A 2 -19.51 19.49 -4.49
CA LYS A 2 -18.10 19.62 -4.10
C LYS A 2 -17.34 18.47 -4.77
N GLN A 3 -16.42 18.79 -5.68
CA GLN A 3 -15.53 17.80 -6.31
C GLN A 3 -14.21 17.81 -5.55
N ASN A 4 -13.70 16.62 -5.24
CA ASN A 4 -12.43 16.46 -4.56
C ASN A 4 -11.31 16.47 -5.60
N ILE A 5 -10.22 17.16 -5.29
CA ILE A 5 -9.04 17.26 -6.16
C ILE A 5 -8.31 15.89 -6.14
N GLY A 6 -8.00 15.36 -7.32
CA GLY A 6 -7.23 14.13 -7.47
C GLY A 6 -5.75 14.30 -7.09
N ARG A 7 -5.08 13.21 -6.73
CA ARG A 7 -3.66 13.27 -6.28
C ARG A 7 -2.71 13.85 -7.32
N GLY A 8 -2.89 13.52 -8.59
CA GLY A 8 -2.10 14.09 -9.69
C GLY A 8 -2.34 15.58 -9.93
N GLU A 9 -3.48 16.11 -9.47
CA GLU A 9 -3.89 17.50 -9.68
C GLU A 9 -3.29 18.45 -8.63
N PHE A 10 -2.68 17.94 -7.55
CA PHE A 10 -1.95 18.78 -6.59
C PHE A 10 -0.74 19.49 -7.20
N SER A 11 -0.20 18.95 -8.30
CA SER A 11 0.85 19.58 -9.11
C SER A 11 0.44 20.94 -9.69
N GLN A 12 -0.87 21.19 -9.86
CA GLN A 12 -1.41 22.47 -10.33
C GLN A 12 -1.24 23.59 -9.28
N PHE A 13 -1.01 23.24 -8.02
CA PHE A 13 -0.82 24.18 -6.93
C PHE A 13 0.67 24.25 -6.55
N PRO A 14 1.34 25.40 -6.72
CA PRO A 14 2.80 25.52 -6.49
C PRO A 14 3.24 25.03 -5.11
N ASN A 15 2.46 25.33 -4.07
CA ASN A 15 2.73 24.96 -2.68
C ASN A 15 2.42 23.49 -2.35
N LEU A 16 1.69 22.78 -3.21
CA LEU A 16 1.32 21.37 -3.03
C LEU A 16 1.97 20.46 -4.08
N SER A 17 2.76 21.03 -4.99
CA SER A 17 3.45 20.31 -6.06
C SER A 17 4.38 19.21 -5.55
N GLN A 18 4.96 19.40 -4.36
CA GLN A 18 5.82 18.40 -3.72
C GLN A 18 5.05 17.37 -2.90
N THR A 19 3.77 17.63 -2.60
CA THR A 19 2.91 16.67 -1.88
C THR A 19 2.27 15.63 -2.79
N SER A 20 2.47 15.74 -4.11
CA SER A 20 2.01 14.72 -5.04
C SER A 20 2.85 13.45 -4.87
N CYS A 21 2.29 12.48 -4.15
CA CYS A 21 2.79 11.11 -4.15
C CYS A 21 2.57 10.54 -5.55
N GLN A 22 3.63 10.13 -6.24
CA GLN A 22 3.53 9.55 -7.58
C GLN A 22 2.73 8.25 -7.48
N GLU A 23 1.78 8.03 -8.38
CA GLU A 23 0.98 6.79 -8.37
C GLU A 23 1.86 5.54 -8.49
N ASP A 24 2.99 5.66 -9.20
CA ASP A 24 4.01 4.63 -9.32
C ASP A 24 4.66 4.26 -7.97
N ASP A 25 4.89 5.25 -7.09
CA ASP A 25 5.43 5.00 -5.75
C ASP A 25 4.43 4.24 -4.89
N VAL A 26 3.14 4.59 -4.99
CA VAL A 26 2.06 3.89 -4.28
C VAL A 26 1.93 2.46 -4.78
N SER A 27 1.92 2.27 -6.10
CA SER A 27 1.83 0.96 -6.74
C SER A 27 2.99 0.06 -6.32
N THR A 28 4.22 0.60 -6.38
CA THR A 28 5.43 -0.11 -5.94
C THR A 28 5.36 -0.48 -4.45
N HIS A 29 4.89 0.44 -3.60
CA HIS A 29 4.72 0.16 -2.18
C HIS A 29 3.69 -0.96 -1.93
N VAL A 30 2.55 -0.94 -2.65
CA VAL A 30 1.53 -2.00 -2.58
C VAL A 30 2.11 -3.34 -3.02
N GLN A 31 2.90 -3.37 -4.10
CA GLN A 31 3.59 -4.59 -4.55
C GLN A 31 4.53 -5.15 -3.48
N HIS A 32 5.32 -4.29 -2.82
CA HIS A 32 6.20 -4.71 -1.73
C HIS A 32 5.42 -5.27 -0.54
N LEU A 33 4.31 -4.64 -0.15
CA LEU A 33 3.44 -5.13 0.92
C LEU A 33 2.85 -6.51 0.58
N ASN A 34 2.41 -6.72 -0.66
CA ASN A 34 1.91 -8.01 -1.11
C ASN A 34 2.99 -9.11 -1.11
N ALA A 35 4.21 -8.76 -1.51
CA ALA A 35 5.34 -9.68 -1.46
C ALA A 35 5.68 -10.09 -0.02
N LEU A 36 5.74 -9.12 0.90
CA LEU A 36 5.95 -9.38 2.32
C LEU A 36 4.85 -10.24 2.93
N TYR A 37 3.58 -9.95 2.59
CA TYR A 37 2.44 -10.75 3.05
C TYR A 37 2.56 -12.21 2.59
N SER A 38 2.85 -12.42 1.31
CA SER A 38 2.99 -13.76 0.73
C SER A 38 4.17 -14.54 1.34
N ASP A 39 5.30 -13.87 1.57
CA ASP A 39 6.46 -14.48 2.27
C ASP A 39 6.09 -14.88 3.70
N PHE A 40 5.42 -14.00 4.44
CA PHE A 40 5.02 -14.25 5.82
C PHE A 40 4.04 -15.41 5.93
N GLU A 41 3.02 -15.43 5.07
CA GLU A 41 2.04 -16.53 5.01
C GLU A 41 2.72 -17.85 4.69
N SER A 42 3.64 -17.88 3.71
CA SER A 42 4.37 -19.10 3.34
C SER A 42 5.29 -19.58 4.47
N ARG A 43 6.01 -18.67 5.13
CA ARG A 43 7.01 -19.02 6.15
C ARG A 43 6.42 -19.48 7.45
N PHE A 44 5.25 -18.96 7.82
CA PHE A 44 4.58 -19.25 9.08
C PHE A 44 3.30 -20.06 8.91
N LYS A 45 3.10 -20.67 7.73
CA LYS A 45 1.91 -21.47 7.44
C LYS A 45 1.67 -22.55 8.49
N ASP A 46 2.72 -23.21 8.94
CA ASP A 46 2.71 -24.23 9.99
C ASP A 46 2.19 -23.69 11.32
N ILE A 47 2.68 -22.52 11.77
CA ILE A 47 2.21 -21.84 12.98
C ILE A 47 0.77 -21.35 12.81
N LEU A 48 0.46 -20.72 11.67
CA LEU A 48 -0.87 -20.19 11.36
C LEU A 48 -1.94 -21.28 11.27
N THR A 49 -1.56 -22.50 10.89
CA THR A 49 -2.46 -23.66 10.79
C THR A 49 -2.34 -24.62 11.97
N MET A 50 -1.56 -24.25 12.99
CA MET A 50 -1.34 -25.08 14.16
C MET A 50 -2.63 -25.23 14.97
N VAL A 51 -3.08 -26.47 15.14
CA VAL A 51 -4.20 -26.81 16.02
C VAL A 51 -3.65 -27.09 17.41
N ILE A 52 -4.01 -26.28 18.40
CA ILE A 52 -3.63 -26.47 19.80
C ILE A 52 -4.61 -27.45 20.43
N PRO A 53 -4.16 -28.62 20.94
CA PRO A 53 -5.02 -29.55 21.65
C PRO A 53 -5.51 -28.98 22.99
N PRO A 54 -6.68 -29.44 23.50
CA PRO A 54 -7.20 -29.05 24.80
C PRO A 54 -6.31 -29.48 25.97
#